data_AF-A0A3G3MGZ9-F1
#
_entry.id   AF-A0A3G3MGZ9-F1
#
_cell.length_a   1.000
_cell.length_b   1.000
_cell.length_c   1.000
_cell.angle_alpha   90.00
_cell.angle_beta   90.00
_cell.angle_gamma   90.00
#
_symmetry.space_group_name_H-M   'P 1'
#
loop_
_entity.id
_entity.type
_entity.pdbx_description
1 polymer ?
#
loop_
_entity_poly.entity_id
_entity_poly.type
_entity_poly.pdbx_seq_one_letter_code
_entity_poly.pdbx_strand_id
1 'polypeptide(L)'
;MAKNFSVIKKHQIGLRNQSRNKYYKSRVKTTLKRINDSLNDKETEVDTKKLIARAYSYIDKAVRQGVFAKNQGSRKKTKNYEKIQQKF
;
A
#
# COMPACT_ATOMS: atom_id res chain seq x y z
N MET A 1 28.45 -3.23 19.72
CA MET A 1 27.19 -2.67 20.27
C MET A 1 27.28 -1.16 20.34
N ALA A 2 26.19 -0.44 20.09
CA ALA A 2 26.16 1.01 20.22
C ALA A 2 26.35 1.39 21.70
N LYS A 3 27.40 2.16 22.01
CA LYS A 3 27.76 2.53 23.40
C LYS A 3 26.99 3.75 23.93
N ASN A 4 26.27 4.47 23.07
CA ASN A 4 25.56 5.71 23.42
C ASN A 4 24.03 5.48 23.46
N PHE A 5 23.38 5.89 24.57
CA PHE A 5 21.95 5.77 24.81
C PHE A 5 21.07 6.38 23.69
N SER A 6 21.49 7.51 23.10
CA SER A 6 20.77 8.15 22.00
C SER A 6 20.74 7.27 20.75
N VAL A 7 21.84 6.57 20.47
CA VAL A 7 21.96 5.67 19.32
C VAL A 7 21.08 4.43 19.51
N ILE A 8 21.07 3.85 20.71
CA ILE A 8 20.20 2.71 21.05
C ILE A 8 18.72 3.09 20.87
N LYS A 9 18.31 4.26 21.37
CA LYS A 9 16.95 4.78 21.20
C LYS A 9 16.58 4.96 19.72
N LYS A 10 17.45 5.59 18.93
CA LYS A 10 17.22 5.77 17.48
C LYS A 10 17.08 4.43 16.76
N HIS A 11 17.88 3.43 17.13
CA HIS A 11 17.80 2.09 16.57
C HIS A 11 16.43 1.43 16.84
N GLN A 12 15.95 1.46 18.08
CA GLN A 12 14.63 0.92 18.45
C GLN A 12 13.48 1.61 17.70
N ILE A 13 13.55 2.95 17.56
CA ILE A 13 12.58 3.72 16.78
C ILE A 13 12.61 3.30 15.30
N GLY A 14 13.80 3.07 14.74
CA GLY A 14 13.99 2.57 13.39
C GLY A 14 13.30 1.23 13.15
N LEU A 15 13.50 0.26 14.06
CA LEU A 15 12.86 -1.07 13.98
C LEU A 15 11.33 -0.96 14.04
N ARG A 16 10.80 -0.15 14.96
CA ARG A 16 9.36 0.12 15.07
C ARG A 16 8.79 0.68 13.77
N ASN A 17 9.44 1.71 13.21
CA ASN A 17 9.01 2.35 11.97
C ASN A 17 9.12 1.40 10.77
N GLN A 18 10.16 0.57 10.71
CA GLN A 18 10.34 -0.44 9.68
C GLN A 18 9.19 -1.46 9.69
N SER A 19 8.82 -1.98 10.87
CA SER A 19 7.70 -2.92 11.02
C SER A 19 6.36 -2.31 10.56
N ARG A 20 6.05 -1.09 11.01
CA ARG A 20 4.85 -0.34 10.59
C ARG A 20 4.85 -0.11 9.07
N ASN A 21 5.97 0.32 8.49
CA ASN A 21 6.09 0.56 7.06
C ASN A 21 5.94 -0.74 6.25
N LYS A 22 6.48 -1.86 6.75
CA LYS A 22 6.35 -3.18 6.13
C LYS A 22 4.89 -3.59 6.03
N TYR A 23 4.11 -3.41 7.10
CA TYR A 23 2.67 -3.71 7.11
C TYR A 23 1.89 -2.94 6.03
N TYR A 24 2.04 -1.62 5.97
CA TYR A 24 1.32 -0.81 4.98
C TYR A 24 1.75 -1.13 3.54
N LYS A 25 3.06 -1.28 3.30
CA LYS A 25 3.61 -1.63 1.99
C LYS A 25 3.12 -2.99 1.52
N SER A 26 3.14 -4.00 2.40
CA SER A 26 2.68 -5.35 2.05
C SER A 26 1.18 -5.37 1.80
N ARG A 27 0.37 -4.71 2.64
CA ARG A 27 -1.08 -4.68 2.47
C ARG A 27 -1.48 -4.08 1.13
N VAL A 28 -0.90 -2.93 0.77
CA VAL A 28 -1.14 -2.28 -0.53
C VAL A 28 -0.72 -3.20 -1.68
N LYS A 29 0.48 -3.81 -1.62
CA LYS A 29 0.95 -4.75 -2.65
C LYS A 29 -0.01 -5.93 -2.82
N THR A 30 -0.45 -6.54 -1.72
CA THR A 30 -1.35 -7.69 -1.74
C THR A 30 -2.72 -7.33 -2.31
N THR A 31 -3.32 -6.21 -1.90
CA THR A 31 -4.62 -5.79 -2.48
C THR A 31 -4.52 -5.47 -3.96
N LEU A 32 -3.43 -4.82 -4.41
CA LEU A 32 -3.23 -4.56 -5.83
C LEU A 32 -3.03 -5.86 -6.63
N LYS A 33 -2.33 -6.86 -6.06
CA LYS A 33 -2.21 -8.17 -6.69
C LYS A 33 -3.58 -8.82 -6.87
N ARG A 34 -4.40 -8.86 -5.82
CA ARG A 34 -5.76 -9.41 -5.87
C ARG A 34 -6.66 -8.73 -6.90
N ILE A 35 -6.53 -7.42 -7.08
CA ILE A 35 -7.26 -6.70 -8.13
C ILE A 35 -6.84 -7.21 -9.52
N ASN A 36 -5.54 -7.39 -9.77
CA ASN A 36 -5.08 -7.92 -11.05
C ASN A 36 -5.55 -9.36 -11.29
N ASP A 37 -5.53 -10.20 -10.25
CA ASP A 37 -6.00 -11.59 -10.34
C ASP A 37 -7.50 -11.62 -10.68
N SER A 38 -8.31 -10.83 -9.95
CA SER A 38 -9.76 -10.65 -10.20
C SER A 38 -10.08 -10.15 -11.62
N LEU A 39 -9.24 -9.25 -12.17
CA LEU A 39 -9.35 -8.75 -13.55
C LEU A 39 -8.93 -9.77 -14.62
N ASN A 40 -8.27 -10.86 -14.26
CA ASN A 40 -7.92 -11.95 -15.18
C ASN A 40 -8.99 -13.05 -15.15
N ASP A 41 -9.52 -13.36 -13.97
CA ASP A 41 -10.40 -14.51 -13.74
C ASP A 41 -11.89 -14.24 -14.06
N LYS A 42 -12.22 -13.08 -14.67
CA LYS A 42 -13.59 -12.63 -14.98
C LYS A 42 -14.53 -12.71 -13.76
N GLU A 43 -14.03 -12.39 -12.57
CA GLU A 43 -14.87 -12.26 -11.38
C GLU A 43 -15.94 -11.18 -11.56
N THR A 44 -17.02 -11.24 -10.78
CA THR A 44 -18.11 -10.27 -10.87
C THR A 44 -17.62 -8.84 -10.61
N GLU A 45 -18.08 -7.91 -11.43
CA GLU A 45 -17.69 -6.49 -11.40
C GLU A 45 -17.88 -5.84 -10.02
N VAL A 46 -18.86 -6.33 -9.25
CA VAL A 46 -19.18 -5.86 -7.89
C VAL A 46 -18.03 -6.16 -6.92
N ASP A 47 -17.42 -7.35 -7.00
CA ASP A 47 -16.35 -7.74 -6.10
C ASP A 47 -15.03 -7.05 -6.45
N THR A 48 -14.77 -6.84 -7.75
CA THR A 48 -13.64 -6.03 -8.23
C THR A 48 -13.73 -4.59 -7.72
N LYS A 49 -14.91 -3.95 -7.81
CA LYS A 49 -15.16 -2.58 -7.31
C LYS A 49 -14.91 -2.47 -5.79
N LYS A 50 -15.34 -3.46 -5.00
CA LYS A 50 -15.06 -3.50 -3.55
C LYS A 50 -13.57 -3.60 -3.25
N LEU A 51 -12.82 -4.42 -4.00
CA LEU A 51 -11.37 -4.55 -3.86
C LEU A 51 -10.64 -3.24 -4.18
N ILE A 52 -11.08 -2.54 -5.22
CA ILE A 52 -10.55 -1.23 -5.62
C ILE A 52 -10.75 -0.19 -4.50
N ALA A 53 -11.96 -0.09 -3.95
CA ALA A 53 -12.26 0.82 -2.85
C ALA A 53 -11.37 0.53 -1.62
N ARG A 54 -11.17 -0.75 -1.27
CA ARG A 54 -10.27 -1.16 -0.19
C ARG A 54 -8.81 -0.77 -0.49
N ALA A 55 -8.34 -0.99 -1.71
CA ALA A 55 -6.98 -0.64 -2.11
C ALA A 55 -6.73 0.88 -1.98
N TYR A 56 -7.67 1.71 -2.43
CA TYR A 56 -7.56 3.16 -2.30
C TYR A 56 -7.57 3.62 -0.83
N SER A 57 -8.43 3.04 0.02
CA SER A 57 -8.41 3.30 1.45
C SER A 57 -7.05 2.97 2.09
N TYR A 58 -6.43 1.84 1.72
CA TYR A 58 -5.11 1.49 2.23
C TYR A 58 -4.00 2.41 1.72
N ILE A 59 -4.06 2.84 0.46
CA ILE A 59 -3.11 3.81 -0.10
C ILE A 59 -3.21 5.14 0.66
N ASP A 60 -4.42 5.65 0.89
CA ASP A 60 -4.61 6.92 1.59
C ASP A 60 -4.20 6.85 3.05
N LYS A 61 -4.51 5.73 3.72
CA LYS A 61 -4.00 5.47 5.08
C LYS A 61 -2.47 5.43 5.07
N ALA A 62 -1.84 4.77 4.10
CA ALA A 62 -0.38 4.73 4.03
C ALA A 62 0.24 6.13 3.78
N VAL A 63 -0.40 6.99 3.00
CA VAL A 63 0.00 8.39 2.81
C VAL A 63 -0.16 9.19 4.10
N ARG A 64 -1.33 9.11 4.75
CA ARG A 64 -1.59 9.78 6.04
C ARG A 64 -0.60 9.39 7.12
N GLN A 65 -0.18 8.13 7.12
CA GLN A 65 0.76 7.57 8.11
C GLN A 65 2.24 7.87 7.76
N GLY A 66 2.50 8.57 6.64
CA GLY A 66 3.84 8.95 6.19
C GLY A 66 4.66 7.83 5.55
N VAL A 67 4.03 6.71 5.21
CA VAL A 67 4.71 5.55 4.60
C VAL A 67 4.97 5.78 3.11
N PHE A 68 4.03 6.46 2.43
CA PHE A 68 4.19 6.92 1.06
C PHE A 68 4.10 8.44 0.99
N ALA A 69 4.90 9.04 0.10
CA ALA A 69 4.71 10.44 -0.26
C ALA A 69 3.37 10.62 -1.00
N LYS A 70 2.79 11.82 -0.93
CA LYS A 70 1.52 12.16 -1.61
C LYS A 70 1.53 11.77 -3.09
N ASN A 71 2.61 12.12 -3.80
CA ASN A 71 2.78 11.81 -5.22
C ASN A 71 2.90 10.31 -5.50
N GLN A 72 3.52 9.54 -4.60
CA GLN A 72 3.59 8.09 -4.74
C GLN A 72 2.20 7.45 -4.57
N GLY A 73 1.39 7.95 -3.62
CA GLY A 73 0.00 7.53 -3.46
C GLY A 73 -0.84 7.81 -4.70
N SER A 74 -0.77 9.04 -5.22
CA SER A 74 -1.46 9.47 -6.44
C SER A 74 -1.07 8.60 -7.65
N ARG A 75 0.22 8.44 -7.93
CA ARG A 75 0.72 7.60 -9.04
C ARG A 75 0.22 6.17 -8.98
N LYS A 76 0.14 5.57 -7.77
CA LYS A 76 -0.39 4.22 -7.59
C LYS A 76 -1.88 4.12 -7.91
N LYS A 77 -2.66 5.15 -7.56
CA LYS A 77 -4.09 5.22 -7.89
C LYS A 77 -4.31 5.34 -9.39
N THR A 78 -3.63 6.30 -10.04
CA THR A 78 -3.72 6.56 -11.48
C THR A 78 -3.34 5.34 -12.30
N LYS A 79 -2.17 4.74 -12.04
CA LYS A 79 -1.71 3.55 -12.77
C LYS A 79 -2.67 2.36 -12.66
N ASN A 80 -3.33 2.20 -11.51
CA ASN A 80 -4.29 1.12 -11.33
C ASN A 80 -5.60 1.42 -12.07
N TYR A 81 -6.04 2.68 -12.06
CA TYR A 81 -7.22 3.13 -12.78
C TYR A 81 -7.07 2.93 -14.29
N GLU A 82 -5.95 3.34 -14.88
CA GLU A 82 -5.66 3.15 -16.31
C GLU A 82 -5.76 1.67 -16.72
N LYS A 83 -5.22 0.76 -15.90
CA LYS A 83 -5.31 -0.69 -16.15
C LYS A 83 -6.73 -1.24 -16.09
N ILE A 84 -7.54 -0.73 -15.17
CA ILE A 84 -8.94 -1.11 -15.03
C ILE A 84 -9.71 -0.66 -16.29
N GLN A 85 -9.50 0.60 -16.71
CA GLN A 85 -10.15 1.17 -17.90
C GLN A 85 -9.77 0.47 -19.22
N GLN A 86 -8.57 -0.13 -19.32
CA GLN A 86 -8.15 -0.87 -20.51
C GLN A 86 -8.77 -2.27 -20.63
N LYS A 87 -9.32 -2.80 -19.54
CA LYS A 87 -9.77 -4.20 -19.42
C LYS A 87 -11.30 -4.35 -19.34
N PHE A 88 -11.98 -3.31 -18.88
CA PHE A 88 -13.43 -3.16 -19.01
C PHE A 88 -13.75 -2.47 -20.33
#